data_AF-A0A4P9Y9X5-F1
#
_entry.id   AF-A0A4P9Y9X5-F1
#
_cell.length_a   1.000
_cell.length_b   1.000
_cell.length_c   1.000
_cell.angle_alpha   90.00
_cell.angle_beta   90.00
_cell.angle_gamma   90.00
#
_symmetry.space_group_name_H-M   'P 1'
#
loop_
_entity.id
_entity.type
_entity.pdbx_description
1 polymer ?
#
loop_
_entity_poly.entity_id
_entity_poly.type
_entity_poly.pdbx_seq_one_letter_code
_entity_poly.pdbx_strand_id
1 'polypeptide(L)' 'KEVTKRIKFYKPVCDIKGNLSQLDVFHDEKNRLLLFQFIDFLEKCLNLNPEKRISPEEALSHPFITM' A
#
# COMPACT_ATOMS: atom_id res chain seq x y z
N LYS A 1 -10.66 -9.83 25.73
CA LYS A 1 -9.80 -10.94 25.26
C LYS A 1 -9.14 -10.48 23.97
N GLU A 2 -7.87 -10.11 24.04
CA GLU A 2 -7.09 -9.78 22.85
C GLU A 2 -6.75 -11.09 22.13
N VAL A 3 -7.19 -11.24 20.88
CA VAL A 3 -7.02 -12.48 20.11
C VAL A 3 -5.84 -12.31 19.17
N THR A 4 -4.63 -12.43 19.69
CA THR A 4 -3.40 -12.36 18.89
C THR A 4 -3.20 -13.69 18.16
N LYS A 5 -3.80 -13.83 16.98
CA LYS A 5 -3.57 -14.97 16.10
C LYS A 5 -2.16 -14.86 15.51
N ARG A 6 -1.26 -15.75 15.90
CA ARG A 6 0.09 -15.82 15.31
C ARG A 6 -0.02 -16.31 13.87
N ILE A 7 0.24 -15.42 12.91
CA ILE A 7 0.28 -15.73 11.47
C ILE A 7 1.66 -16.30 11.16
N LYS A 8 1.72 -17.52 10.61
CA LYS A 8 2.97 -18.10 10.11
C LYS A 8 3.24 -17.47 8.73
N PHE A 9 4.31 -16.69 8.63
CA PHE A 9 4.72 -16.06 7.38
C PHE A 9 5.26 -17.11 6.40
N TYR A 10 4.60 -17.25 5.25
CA TYR A 10 5.12 -17.92 4.07
C TYR A 10 5.15 -16.88 2.96
N LYS A 11 6.29 -16.68 2.28
CA LYS A 11 6.35 -15.85 1.06
C LYS A 11 5.37 -16.46 0.04
N PRO A 12 4.54 -15.67 -0.64
CA PRO A 12 4.98 -14.54 -1.46
C PRO A 12 4.74 -13.20 -0.76
N VAL A 13 5.74 -12.33 -0.83
CA VAL A 13 5.51 -10.92 -0.55
C VAL A 13 4.66 -10.42 -1.72
N CYS A 14 3.50 -9.86 -1.46
CA CYS A 14 2.68 -9.28 -2.52
C CYS A 14 3.51 -8.14 -3.14
N ASP A 15 4.16 -8.41 -4.28
CA ASP A 15 4.91 -7.41 -5.03
C ASP A 15 3.90 -6.47 -5.70
N ILE A 16 3.27 -5.60 -4.91
CA ILE A 16 2.28 -4.62 -5.36
C ILE A 16 2.89 -3.78 -6.49
N LYS A 17 4.15 -3.36 -6.30
CA LYS A 17 4.94 -2.64 -7.32
C LYS A 17 5.08 -3.44 -8.60
N GLY A 18 5.46 -4.72 -8.51
CA GLY A 18 5.65 -5.59 -9.67
C GLY A 18 4.35 -5.81 -10.45
N ASN A 19 3.26 -6.09 -9.74
CA ASN A 19 1.95 -6.30 -10.35
C ASN A 19 1.38 -5.02 -10.99
N LEU A 20 1.52 -3.86 -10.35
CA LEU A 20 1.00 -2.59 -10.89
C LEU A 20 1.86 -2.02 -12.01
N SER A 21 3.18 -2.19 -11.96
CA SER A 21 4.09 -1.69 -13.01
C SER A 21 3.94 -2.45 -14.33
N GLN A 22 3.37 -3.66 -14.30
CA GLN A 22 3.08 -4.47 -15.48
C GLN A 22 1.75 -4.08 -16.16
N LEU A 23 0.95 -3.23 -15.52
CA LEU A 23 -0.28 -2.71 -16.11
C LEU A 23 0.09 -1.57 -17.05
N ASP A 24 0.13 -1.87 -18.35
CA ASP A 24 0.41 -0.95 -19.48
C ASP A 24 -0.63 0.18 -19.67
N VAL A 25 -1.46 0.42 -18.65
CA VAL A 25 -2.64 1.30 -18.67
C VAL A 25 -2.24 2.76 -18.42
N PHE A 26 -0.98 3.04 -18.09
CA PHE A 26 -0.52 4.33 -17.59
C PHE A 26 0.50 4.99 -18.52
N HIS A 27 0.05 5.36 -19.73
CA HIS A 27 0.88 6.08 -20.70
C HIS A 27 1.10 7.56 -20.32
N ASP A 28 0.32 8.08 -19.36
CA ASP A 28 0.34 9.48 -18.92
C ASP A 28 1.18 9.67 -17.65
N GLU A 29 2.06 10.68 -17.62
CA GLU A 29 2.96 10.95 -16.50
C GLU A 29 2.23 11.22 -15.18
N LYS A 30 1.06 11.88 -15.24
CA LYS A 30 0.24 12.16 -14.05
C LYS A 30 -0.30 10.87 -13.45
N ASN A 31 -0.77 9.96 -14.29
CA ASN A 31 -1.29 8.67 -13.83
C ASN A 31 -0.17 7.80 -13.24
N ARG A 32 1.05 7.89 -13.77
CA ARG A 32 2.21 7.20 -13.19
C ARG A 32 2.59 7.74 -11.80
N LEU A 33 2.50 9.05 -11.61
CA LEU A 33 2.71 9.66 -10.29
C LEU A 33 1.61 9.25 -9.30
N LEU A 34 0.35 9.25 -9.74
CA LEU A 34 -0.78 8.79 -8.94
C LEU A 34 -0.63 7.32 -8.56
N LEU A 35 -0.20 6.47 -9.49
CA LEU A 35 0.09 5.06 -9.26
C LEU A 35 1.18 4.88 -8.20
N PHE A 36 2.25 5.65 -8.28
CA PHE A 36 3.33 5.59 -7.30
C PHE A 36 2.84 5.97 -5.89
N GLN A 37 2.06 7.05 -5.78
CA GLN A 37 1.46 7.47 -4.51
C GLN A 37 0.45 6.44 -3.99
N PHE A 38 -0.32 5.80 -4.88
CA PHE A 38 -1.24 4.73 -4.53
C PHE A 38 -0.52 3.51 -3.97
N ILE A 39 0.60 3.12 -4.59
CA ILE A 39 1.41 2.00 -4.11
C ILE A 39 2.00 2.31 -2.74
N ASP A 40 2.57 3.51 -2.55
CA ASP A 40 3.10 3.94 -1.25
C ASP A 40 2.02 3.94 -0.16
N PHE A 41 0.83 4.40 -0.49
CA PHE A 41 -0.33 4.35 0.40
C PHE A 41 -0.71 2.91 0.77
N LEU A 42 -0.80 2.00 -0.21
CA LEU A 42 -1.13 0.61 0.03
C LEU A 42 -0.06 -0.11 0.86
N GLU A 43 1.22 0.12 0.62
CA GLU A 43 2.31 -0.49 1.41
C GLU A 43 2.22 -0.07 2.88
N LYS A 44 1.90 1.20 3.16
CA LYS A 44 1.72 1.71 4.52
C LYS A 44 0.44 1.21 5.18
N CYS A 45 -0.66 1.11 4.43
CA CYS A 45 -1.95 0.58 4.90
C CYS A 45 -1.94 -0.94 5.16
N LEU A 46 -1.28 -1.69 4.29
CA LEU A 46 -1.23 -3.15 4.33
C LEU A 46 0.02 -3.67 5.03
N ASN A 47 0.70 -2.81 5.79
CA ASN A 47 1.87 -3.22 6.57
C ASN A 47 1.48 -4.37 7.52
N LEU A 48 2.28 -5.44 7.44
CA LEU A 48 2.09 -6.66 8.22
C LEU A 48 2.26 -6.40 9.72
N ASN A 49 3.13 -5.46 10.07
CA ASN A 49 3.33 -5.05 11.45
C ASN A 49 2.29 -3.99 11.81
N PRO A 50 1.40 -4.25 12.79
CA PRO A 50 0.35 -3.30 13.17
C PRO A 50 0.91 -2.00 13.74
N GLU A 51 2.05 -2.04 14.43
CA GLU A 51 2.73 -0.84 14.96
C GLU A 51 3.32 0.06 13.87
N LYS A 52 3.58 -0.50 12.67
CA LYS A 52 4.10 0.26 11.52
C LYS A 52 3.02 0.51 10.47
N ARG A 53 1.77 0.14 10.75
CA ARG A 53 0.64 0.42 9.89
C ARG A 53 0.24 1.88 10.08
N ILE A 54 -0.03 2.55 8.97
CA ILE A 54 -0.50 3.95 9.00
C ILE A 54 -1.80 4.08 9.81
N SER A 55 -1.90 5.15 10.60
CA SER A 55 -3.12 5.47 11.35
C SER A 55 -4.21 5.99 10.41
N PRO A 56 -5.51 5.85 10.74
CA PRO A 56 -6.60 6.36 9.89
C PRO A 56 -6.49 7.87 9.58
N GLU A 57 -6.02 8.66 10.55
CA GLU A 57 -5.82 10.11 10.40
C GLU A 57 -4.71 10.45 9.40
N GLU A 58 -3.59 9.71 9.47
CA GLU A 58 -2.48 9.85 8.52
C GLU A 58 -2.86 9.34 7.12
N ALA A 59 -3.69 8.30 7.04
CA ALA A 59 -4.19 7.77 5.79
C ALA A 59 -5.07 8.79 5.04
N LEU A 60 -5.93 9.52 5.77
CA LEU A 60 -6.74 10.60 5.21
C LEU A 60 -5.91 11.78 4.71
N SER A 61 -4.74 12.00 5.31
CA SER A 61 -3.81 13.07 4.94
C SER A 61 -2.83 12.66 3.83
N HIS A 62 -2.91 11.43 3.32
CA HIS A 62 -1.97 10.92 2.34
C HIS A 62 -2.17 11.61 0.98
N PRO A 63 -1.10 11.97 0.24
CA PRO A 63 -1.17 12.65 -1.05
C PRO A 63 -2.12 11.99 -2.05
N PHE A 64 -2.18 10.65 -2.05
CA PHE A 64 -3.11 9.89 -2.89
C PHE A 64 -4.60 10.22 -2.65
N ILE A 65 -5.00 10.48 -1.41
CA ILE A 65 -6.39 10.78 -1.04
C ILE A 65 -6.69 12.28 -1.18
N THR A 66 -5.69 13.13 -0.95
CA THR A 66 -5.86 14.60 -0.92
C THR A 66 -5.54 15.29 -2.26
N MET A 67 -5.11 14.57 -3.29
CA MET A 67 -4.84 15.10 -4.64
C MET A 67 -6.11 15.51 -5.39
#